data_AF-A0A9Q3K149-F1
#
_entry.id   AF-A0A9Q3K149-F1
#
_cell.length_a   1.000
_cell.length_b   1.000
_cell.length_c   1.000
_cell.angle_alpha   90.00
_cell.angle_beta   90.00
_cell.angle_gamma   90.00
#
_symmetry.space_group_name_H-M   'P 1'
#
loop_
_entity.id
_entity.type
_entity.pdbx_description
1 polymer ?
#
loop_
_entity_poly.entity_id
_entity_poly.type
_entity_poly.pdbx_seq_one_letter_code
_entity_poly.pdbx_strand_id
1 'polypeptide(L)'
;MPLVDDLIKLHPGINICTTNSLNGQKIVVRLSCLIGDLVATHKASGFDSNSNTSFCTWCECKKDQLPDLEIAHLHKFHIVRHYRNAFQDAQNQNQANQLNKKSGICWSELN
;
A
#
# COMPACT_ATOMS: atom_id res chain seq x y z
N MET A 1 4.91 -0.52 -9.55
CA MET A 1 4.56 -1.66 -8.68
C MET A 1 3.94 -2.69 -9.57
N PRO A 2 4.54 -3.88 -9.74
CA PRO A 2 4.16 -4.79 -10.83
C PRO A 2 2.65 -5.04 -10.90
N LEU A 3 1.99 -5.34 -9.76
CA LEU A 3 0.55 -5.56 -9.73
C LEU A 3 -0.27 -4.30 -10.07
N VAL A 4 0.03 -3.15 -9.47
CA VAL A 4 -0.70 -1.90 -9.80
C VAL A 4 -0.44 -1.45 -11.23
N ASP A 5 0.79 -1.62 -11.73
CA ASP A 5 1.15 -1.32 -13.12
C ASP A 5 0.37 -2.22 -14.09
N ASP A 6 0.16 -3.50 -13.73
CA ASP A 6 -0.67 -4.44 -14.50
C ASP A 6 -2.16 -4.12 -14.42
N LEU A 7 -2.67 -3.73 -13.25
CA LEU A 7 -4.06 -3.32 -13.07
C LEU A 7 -4.38 -2.02 -13.83
N ILE A 8 -3.43 -1.09 -13.92
CA ILE A 8 -3.56 0.13 -14.73
C ILE A 8 -3.74 -0.22 -16.21
N LYS A 9 -3.05 -1.24 -16.72
CA LYS A 9 -3.22 -1.69 -18.12
C LYS A 9 -4.63 -2.22 -18.41
N LEU A 10 -5.35 -2.67 -17.37
CA LEU A 10 -6.72 -3.17 -17.46
C LEU A 10 -7.79 -2.06 -17.32
N HIS A 11 -7.38 -0.83 -17.04
CA HIS A 11 -8.29 0.31 -16.90
C HIS A 11 -9.12 0.63 -18.15
N PRO A 12 -8.58 0.56 -19.40
CA PRO A 12 -9.38 0.74 -20.62
C PRO A 12 -10.45 -0.35 -20.82
N GLY A 13 -10.30 -1.47 -20.12
CA GLY A 13 -11.09 -2.69 -20.24
C GLY A 13 -10.57 -3.64 -21.32
N ILE A 14 -10.76 -4.93 -21.07
CA ILE A 14 -10.43 -6.02 -22.00
C ILE A 14 -11.71 -6.75 -22.40
N ASN A 15 -11.77 -7.22 -23.65
CA ASN A 15 -12.86 -8.07 -24.10
C ASN A 15 -12.47 -9.53 -23.88
N ILE A 16 -13.24 -10.24 -23.07
CA ILE A 16 -13.06 -11.68 -22.87
C ILE A 16 -14.18 -12.41 -23.60
N CYS A 17 -13.80 -13.24 -24.56
CA CYS A 17 -14.73 -14.16 -25.20
C CYS A 17 -14.93 -15.38 -24.31
N THR A 18 -16.18 -15.66 -23.94
CA THR A 18 -16.54 -16.87 -23.21
C THR A 18 -17.44 -17.74 -24.09
N THR A 19 -17.47 -19.04 -23.85
CA THR A 19 -18.32 -19.99 -24.60
C THR A 19 -19.80 -19.61 -24.57
N ASN A 20 -20.23 -18.85 -23.56
CA ASN A 20 -21.62 -18.41 -23.38
C ASN A 20 -21.89 -16.99 -23.92
N SER A 21 -20.90 -16.30 -24.48
CA SER A 21 -21.01 -14.91 -24.96
C SER A 21 -20.42 -14.75 -26.36
N LEU A 22 -21.26 -14.91 -27.38
CA LEU A 22 -20.89 -14.83 -28.81
C LEU A 22 -20.21 -13.51 -29.23
N ASN A 23 -20.48 -12.40 -28.54
CA ASN A 23 -19.88 -11.09 -28.82
C ASN A 23 -18.77 -10.68 -27.83
N GLY A 24 -18.38 -11.58 -26.93
CA GLY A 24 -17.49 -11.28 -25.81
C GLY A 24 -18.09 -10.32 -24.77
N GLN A 25 -17.49 -10.31 -23.58
CA GLN A 25 -17.87 -9.39 -22.50
C GLN A 25 -16.71 -8.43 -22.23
N LYS A 26 -17.00 -7.12 -22.23
CA LYS A 26 -16.02 -6.11 -21.81
C LYS A 26 -15.91 -6.12 -20.29
N ILE A 27 -14.72 -6.44 -19.80
CA ILE A 27 -14.38 -6.42 -18.37
C ILE A 27 -13.45 -5.24 -18.12
N VAL A 28 -13.79 -4.42 -17.14
CA VAL A 28 -12.97 -3.29 -16.68
C VAL A 28 -12.55 -3.56 -15.26
N VAL A 29 -11.25 -3.43 -14.98
CA VAL A 29 -10.75 -3.50 -13.60
C VAL A 29 -10.52 -2.09 -13.09
N ARG A 30 -11.02 -1.81 -11.89
CA ARG A 30 -10.82 -0.53 -11.19
C ARG A 30 -10.17 -0.81 -9.84
N LEU A 31 -9.09 -0.12 -9.56
CA LEU A 31 -8.49 -0.11 -8.23
C LEU A 31 -9.26 0.89 -7.36
N SER A 32 -9.78 0.43 -6.23
CA SER A 32 -10.47 1.29 -5.25
C SER A 32 -9.65 1.40 -3.97
N CYS A 33 -10.03 2.31 -3.08
CA CYS A 33 -9.38 2.49 -1.79
C CYS A 33 -9.45 1.20 -0.97
N LEU A 34 -8.38 0.88 -0.24
CA LEU A 34 -8.36 -0.18 0.76
C LEU A 34 -9.34 0.20 1.88
N ILE A 35 -10.42 -0.56 2.00
CA ILE A 35 -11.41 -0.44 3.07
C ILE A 35 -11.40 -1.76 3.82
N GLY A 36 -11.02 -1.71 5.09
CA GLY A 36 -10.95 -2.86 5.98
C GLY A 36 -10.68 -2.42 7.41
N ASP A 37 -10.55 -3.37 8.33
CA ASP A 37 -10.04 -3.03 9.65
C ASP A 37 -8.62 -2.43 9.56
N LEU A 38 -8.22 -1.70 10.59
CA LEU A 38 -6.96 -0.97 10.60
C LEU A 38 -5.76 -1.89 10.34
N VAL A 39 -5.79 -3.12 10.88
CA VAL A 39 -4.69 -4.09 10.75
C VAL A 39 -4.60 -4.63 9.32
N ALA A 40 -5.73 -4.97 8.72
CA ALA A 40 -5.81 -5.42 7.33
C ALA A 40 -5.35 -4.32 6.37
N THR A 41 -5.81 -3.09 6.61
CA THR A 41 -5.44 -1.92 5.80
C THR A 41 -3.95 -1.62 5.89
N HIS A 42 -3.35 -1.67 7.08
CA HIS A 42 -1.91 -1.50 7.27
C HIS A 42 -1.10 -2.52 6.48
N LYS A 43 -1.38 -3.81 6.67
CA LYS A 43 -0.65 -4.90 5.99
C LYS A 43 -0.74 -4.77 4.47
N ALA A 44 -1.93 -4.49 3.96
CA ALA A 44 -2.15 -4.35 2.53
C ALA A 44 -1.48 -3.09 1.97
N SER A 45 -1.44 -1.99 2.72
CA SER A 45 -0.80 -0.73 2.28
C SER A 45 0.70 -0.66 2.58
N GLY A 46 1.34 -1.76 2.99
CA GLY A 46 2.76 -1.79 3.33
C GLY A 46 3.13 -0.93 4.53
N PHE A 47 2.22 -0.84 5.50
CA PHE A 47 2.50 -0.37 6.85
C PHE A 47 2.52 -1.58 7.78
N ASP A 48 3.40 -1.57 8.77
CA ASP A 48 3.43 -2.63 9.78
C ASP A 48 2.21 -2.52 10.71
N SER A 49 2.04 -3.49 11.61
CA SER A 49 0.99 -3.53 12.63
C SER A 49 0.82 -2.19 13.36
N ASN A 50 -0.37 -1.96 13.94
CA ASN A 50 -0.72 -0.76 14.72
C ASN A 50 0.25 -0.40 15.86
N SER A 51 1.22 -1.27 16.13
CA SER A 51 2.16 -1.19 17.22
C SER A 51 3.48 -0.54 16.84
N ASN A 52 3.71 -0.30 15.54
CA ASN A 52 4.93 0.29 15.02
C ASN A 52 4.87 1.82 14.95
N THR A 53 5.98 2.46 14.56
CA THR A 53 6.22 3.89 14.71
C THR A 53 5.20 4.77 14.00
N SER A 54 4.70 4.35 12.83
CA SER A 54 3.64 5.05 12.09
C SER A 54 2.27 4.42 12.40
N PHE A 55 1.40 5.20 13.03
CA PHE A 55 0.08 4.76 13.46
C PHE A 55 -0.97 4.85 12.34
N CYS A 56 -0.87 5.84 11.46
CA CYS A 56 -1.81 6.05 10.37
C CYS A 56 -1.15 5.76 9.03
N THR A 57 -1.91 5.16 8.09
CA THR A 57 -1.45 4.95 6.70
C THR A 57 -1.55 6.24 5.86
N TRP A 58 -2.35 7.22 6.29
CA TRP A 58 -2.62 8.45 5.54
C TRP A 58 -1.83 9.66 6.05
N CYS A 59 -1.67 9.82 7.36
CA CYS A 59 -0.98 10.95 7.96
C CYS A 59 0.26 10.54 8.75
N GLU A 60 1.18 11.48 8.96
CA GLU A 60 2.45 11.28 9.68
C GLU A 60 2.30 11.08 11.20
N CYS A 61 1.11 10.67 11.67
CA CYS A 61 0.87 10.42 13.08
C CYS A 61 1.67 9.22 13.56
N LYS A 62 2.49 9.44 14.58
CA LYS A 62 3.20 8.37 15.25
C LYS A 62 2.44 7.83 16.45
N LYS A 63 2.77 6.59 16.84
CA LYS A 63 2.11 5.91 17.97
C LYS A 63 2.32 6.63 19.30
N ASP A 64 3.48 7.25 19.52
CA ASP A 64 3.78 8.03 20.72
C ASP A 64 2.99 9.35 20.80
N GLN A 65 2.39 9.79 19.70
CA GLN A 65 1.59 11.02 19.57
C GLN A 65 0.07 10.75 19.56
N LEU A 66 -0.35 9.50 19.79
CA LEU A 66 -1.76 9.10 19.88
C LEU A 66 -2.60 9.91 20.89
N PRO A 67 -2.07 10.30 22.08
CA PRO A 67 -2.83 11.14 23.01
C PRO A 67 -3.15 12.53 22.45
N ASP A 68 -2.34 13.02 21.52
CA ASP A 68 -2.43 14.34 20.89
C ASP A 68 -2.95 14.24 19.45
N LEU A 69 -3.81 13.24 19.18
CA LEU A 69 -4.26 12.90 17.84
C LEU A 69 -5.11 14.01 17.22
N GLU A 70 -4.46 14.85 16.43
CA GLU A 70 -5.09 15.76 15.48
C GLU A 70 -5.01 15.19 14.05
N ILE A 71 -5.77 15.76 13.12
CA ILE A 71 -5.61 15.46 11.70
C ILE A 71 -4.24 15.97 11.26
N ALA A 72 -3.23 15.10 11.35
CA ALA A 72 -1.88 15.41 10.97
C ALA A 72 -1.75 15.58 9.45
N HIS A 73 -0.65 16.20 9.02
CA HIS A 73 -0.34 16.33 7.60
C HIS A 73 -0.27 14.96 6.93
N LEU A 74 -0.81 14.90 5.70
CA LEU A 74 -0.70 13.74 4.85
C LEU A 74 0.78 13.38 4.65
N HIS A 75 1.05 12.07 4.62
CA HIS A 75 2.37 11.59 4.25
C HIS A 75 2.81 12.18 2.91
N LYS A 76 4.04 12.70 2.87
CA LYS A 76 4.64 13.08 1.59
C LYS A 76 4.94 11.82 0.79
N PHE A 77 4.29 11.67 -0.36
CA PHE A 77 4.42 10.50 -1.24
C PHE A 77 5.88 10.09 -1.53
N HIS A 78 6.76 11.07 -1.77
CA HIS A 78 8.17 10.78 -2.04
C HIS A 78 8.92 10.19 -0.84
N ILE A 79 8.53 10.52 0.40
CA ILE A 79 9.12 9.96 1.62
C ILE A 79 8.70 8.50 1.77
N VAL A 80 7.41 8.22 1.59
CA VAL A 80 6.87 6.84 1.65
C VAL A 80 7.55 5.98 0.60
N ARG A 81 7.63 6.48 -0.64
CA ARG A 81 8.30 5.80 -1.75
C ARG A 81 9.79 5.57 -1.48
N HIS A 82 10.49 6.53 -0.88
CA HIS A 82 11.89 6.39 -0.52
C HIS A 82 12.10 5.25 0.49
N TYR A 83 11.33 5.22 1.58
CA TYR A 83 11.43 4.15 2.58
C TYR A 83 11.03 2.79 2.02
N ARG A 84 10.00 2.75 1.16
CA ARG A 84 9.57 1.55 0.47
C ARG A 84 10.67 0.97 -0.42
N ASN A 85 11.29 1.80 -1.26
CA ASN A 85 12.39 1.37 -2.13
C ASN A 85 13.59 0.91 -1.29
N ALA A 86 13.96 1.66 -0.25
CA ALA A 86 15.04 1.27 0.66
C ALA A 86 14.76 -0.06 1.38
N PHE A 87 13.50 -0.36 1.70
CA PHE A 87 13.11 -1.66 2.25
C PHE A 87 13.24 -2.78 1.21
N GLN A 88 12.85 -2.53 -0.03
CA GLN A 88 12.96 -3.49 -1.14
C GLN A 88 14.42 -3.78 -1.52
N ASP A 89 15.29 -2.77 -1.46
CA ASP A 89 16.71 -2.85 -1.81
C ASP A 89 17.58 -3.32 -0.63
N ALA A 90 16.99 -3.61 0.53
CA ALA A 90 17.73 -4.06 1.71
C ALA A 90 18.40 -5.43 1.46
N GLN A 91 19.70 -5.53 1.74
CA GLN A 91 20.47 -6.75 1.46
C GLN A 91 20.13 -7.91 2.42
N ASN A 92 19.53 -7.60 3.57
CA ASN A 92 19.21 -8.59 4.59
C ASN A 92 17.98 -8.19 5.41
N GLN A 93 17.34 -9.20 6.00
CA GLN A 93 16.12 -9.04 6.81
C GLN A 93 16.35 -8.11 8.01
N ASN A 94 17.56 -8.08 8.56
CA ASN A 94 17.90 -7.22 9.69
C ASN A 94 17.87 -5.73 9.31
N GLN A 95 18.42 -5.38 8.14
CA GLN A 95 18.39 -4.02 7.61
C GLN A 95 16.95 -3.59 7.27
N ALA A 96 16.17 -4.47 6.65
CA ALA A 96 14.75 -4.23 6.39
C ALA A 96 13.96 -4.00 7.69
N ASN A 97 14.20 -4.81 8.72
CA ASN A 97 13.59 -4.66 10.03
C ASN A 97 14.00 -3.34 10.73
N GLN A 98 15.25 -2.89 10.57
CA GLN A 98 15.69 -1.59 11.10
C GLN A 98 15.01 -0.41 10.39
N LEU A 99 14.85 -0.48 9.07
CA LEU A 99 14.13 0.53 8.29
C LEU A 99 12.65 0.59 8.69
N ASN A 100 12.04 -0.57 8.89
CA ASN A 100 10.66 -0.68 9.35
C ASN A 100 10.48 -0.14 10.77
N LYS A 101 11.37 -0.46 11.71
CA LYS A 101 11.34 0.14 13.06
C LYS A 101 11.48 1.67 13.02
N LYS A 102 12.29 2.20 12.10
CA LYS A 102 12.51 3.64 11.98
C LYS A 102 11.31 4.38 11.38
N SER A 103 10.68 3.81 10.35
CA SER A 103 9.70 4.50 9.50
C SER A 103 8.26 3.99 9.63
N GLY A 104 8.05 2.78 10.17
CA GLY A 104 6.77 2.08 10.15
C GLY A 104 6.34 1.55 8.76
N ILE A 105 7.18 1.73 7.74
CA ILE A 105 6.87 1.42 6.34
C ILE A 105 7.62 0.13 5.95
N CYS A 106 6.91 -0.75 5.25
CA CYS A 106 7.42 -1.98 4.67
C CYS A 106 7.04 -2.10 3.19
N TRP A 107 7.62 -3.09 2.51
CA TRP A 107 7.23 -3.41 1.14
C TRP A 107 5.93 -4.21 1.13
N SER A 108 5.01 -3.83 0.25
CA SER A 108 3.86 -4.66 -0.14
C SER A 108 3.57 -4.43 -1.62
N GLU A 109 2.80 -5.33 -2.25
CA GLU A 109 2.44 -5.20 -3.66
C GLU A 109 1.53 -4.00 -3.96
N LEU A 110 0.87 -3.46 -2.93
CA LEU A 110 -0.07 -2.32 -3.02
C LEU A 110 0.48 -1.04 -2.37
N ASN A 111 1.70 -1.07 -1.84
CA ASN A 111 2.48 0.11 -1.42
C ASN A 111 3.49 0.49 -2.49
#